data_AF-A0A8K1CG85-F1
#
_entry.id   AF-A0A8K1CG85-F1
#
_cell.length_a   1.000
_cell.length_b   1.000
_cell.length_c   1.000
_cell.angle_alpha   90.00
_cell.angle_beta   90.00
_cell.angle_gamma   90.00
#
_symmetry.space_group_name_H-M   'P 1'
#
loop_
_entity.id
_entity.type
_entity.pdbx_description
1 polymer ?
#
loop_
_entity_poly.entity_id
_entity_poly.type
_entity_poly.pdbx_seq_one_letter_code
_entity_poly.pdbx_strand_id
1 'polypeptide(L)'
;MSETKSSVMPTMPPGKTLLKLRMLANEAVIGEYTDRPVCKAICLSGTTRCVQLTTHRVSYLETRRKWCCVKAPQLLRQVFIKDICEVSVDNHRRHGDSYLGMFFKFIFLVVSPIAGIALIVYNQCFEDSSYDGYYVDYYYDRSKSPLFTIIGGALLAVWLIAVIIVLCRRPGSQIIIGTRCPQLPAFVIALRSKKDCLNLLEELSDLLDKHQ
;
A
#
# COMPACT_ATOMS: atom_id res chain seq x y z
N MET A 1 -44.82 24.00 -6.54
CA MET A 1 -43.96 23.15 -7.39
C MET A 1 -42.58 23.11 -6.75
N SER A 2 -42.20 21.96 -6.18
CA SER A 2 -40.82 21.65 -5.81
C SER A 2 -40.68 20.15 -5.95
N GLU A 3 -40.10 19.71 -7.06
CA GLU A 3 -39.83 18.30 -7.33
C GLU A 3 -38.62 17.85 -6.52
N THR A 4 -38.86 17.00 -5.53
CA THR A 4 -37.83 16.18 -4.90
C THR A 4 -37.21 15.25 -5.95
N LYS A 5 -36.00 15.58 -6.40
CA LYS A 5 -35.12 14.65 -7.12
C LYS A 5 -34.75 13.50 -6.19
N SER A 6 -35.52 12.41 -6.27
CA SER A 6 -35.12 11.11 -5.76
C SER A 6 -33.92 10.63 -6.58
N SER A 7 -32.72 10.65 -5.98
CA SER A 7 -31.54 10.05 -6.58
C SER A 7 -31.71 8.55 -6.58
N VAL A 8 -32.13 8.01 -7.72
CA VAL A 8 -32.18 6.56 -7.97
C VAL A 8 -30.76 6.02 -7.85
N MET A 9 -30.48 5.31 -6.76
CA MET A 9 -29.28 4.48 -6.63
C MET A 9 -29.27 3.48 -7.80
N PRO A 10 -28.13 3.32 -8.51
CA PRO A 10 -28.05 2.36 -9.60
C PRO A 10 -28.18 0.94 -9.03
N THR A 11 -29.33 0.31 -9.26
CA THR A 11 -29.55 -1.11 -9.00
C THR A 11 -28.70 -1.93 -9.97
N MET A 12 -27.70 -2.61 -9.41
CA MET A 12 -26.84 -3.53 -10.15
C MET A 12 -27.68 -4.71 -10.68
N PRO A 13 -27.51 -5.15 -11.94
CA PRO A 13 -28.29 -6.26 -12.50
C PRO A 13 -28.01 -7.57 -11.75
N PRO A 14 -29.01 -8.48 -11.63
CA PRO A 14 -28.96 -9.71 -10.83
C PRO A 14 -28.15 -10.82 -11.53
N GLY A 15 -26.89 -10.54 -11.87
CA GLY A 15 -26.06 -11.42 -12.67
C GLY A 15 -24.61 -11.44 -12.21
N LYS A 16 -24.28 -12.41 -11.36
CA LYS A 16 -22.94 -12.75 -10.83
C LYS A 16 -22.39 -11.76 -9.80
N THR A 17 -22.83 -11.91 -8.55
CA THR A 17 -22.13 -11.34 -7.40
C THR A 17 -20.73 -11.94 -7.27
N LEU A 18 -19.74 -11.10 -6.96
CA LEU A 18 -18.34 -11.50 -6.81
C LEU A 18 -18.15 -12.47 -5.64
N LEU A 19 -19.06 -12.41 -4.67
CA LEU A 19 -19.17 -13.33 -3.55
C LEU A 19 -20.48 -14.12 -3.68
N LYS A 20 -20.37 -15.44 -3.84
CA LYS A 20 -21.53 -16.38 -3.84
C LYS A 20 -21.97 -16.66 -2.40
N LEU A 21 -22.37 -15.62 -1.67
CA LEU A 21 -22.88 -15.75 -0.30
C LEU A 21 -24.37 -16.04 -0.34
N ARG A 22 -24.85 -16.88 0.58
CA ARG A 22 -26.28 -17.15 0.75
C ARG A 22 -26.95 -15.87 1.23
N MET A 23 -27.76 -15.24 0.36
CA MET A 23 -28.52 -14.03 0.69
C MET A 23 -29.72 -14.35 1.59
N LEU A 24 -30.02 -13.45 2.51
CA LEU A 24 -31.23 -13.45 3.31
C LEU A 24 -32.41 -12.98 2.45
N ALA A 25 -33.64 -13.31 2.88
CA ALA A 25 -34.83 -12.76 2.24
C ALA A 25 -34.85 -11.23 2.36
N ASN A 26 -35.19 -10.52 1.28
CA ASN A 26 -35.17 -9.06 1.16
C ASN A 26 -33.78 -8.40 1.25
N GLU A 27 -32.70 -9.17 1.12
CA GLU A 27 -31.35 -8.63 1.08
C GLU A 27 -30.97 -8.22 -0.35
N ALA A 28 -30.72 -6.92 -0.55
CA ALA A 28 -30.18 -6.38 -1.80
C ALA A 28 -28.69 -6.02 -1.67
N VAL A 29 -27.95 -6.20 -2.77
CA VAL A 29 -26.55 -5.78 -2.91
C VAL A 29 -26.52 -4.30 -3.27
N ILE A 30 -25.72 -3.53 -2.53
CA ILE A 30 -25.58 -2.08 -2.70
C ILE A 30 -24.31 -1.78 -3.48
N GLY A 31 -23.20 -2.43 -3.10
CA GLY A 31 -21.91 -2.23 -3.73
C GLY A 31 -21.03 -3.48 -3.66
N GLU A 32 -20.24 -3.70 -4.70
CA GLU A 32 -19.21 -4.73 -4.74
C GLU A 32 -17.88 -4.13 -5.17
N TYR A 33 -16.88 -4.31 -4.32
CA TYR A 33 -15.55 -3.76 -4.51
C TYR A 33 -14.54 -4.90 -4.58
N THR A 34 -13.76 -4.93 -5.65
CA THR A 34 -12.70 -5.94 -5.81
C THR A 34 -11.35 -5.31 -6.07
N ASP A 35 -10.40 -5.69 -5.23
CA ASP A 35 -9.00 -5.39 -5.39
C ASP A 35 -8.29 -6.66 -5.89
N ARG A 36 -7.88 -6.65 -7.16
CA ARG A 36 -7.10 -7.73 -7.76
C ARG A 36 -5.62 -7.33 -7.79
N PRO A 37 -4.69 -8.28 -7.56
CA PRO A 37 -3.28 -7.99 -7.76
C PRO A 37 -3.06 -7.58 -9.22
N VAL A 38 -2.29 -6.51 -9.43
CA VAL A 38 -1.87 -6.08 -10.77
C VAL A 38 -0.81 -7.06 -11.24
N CYS A 39 -1.25 -8.08 -11.96
CA CYS A 39 -0.41 -9.09 -12.57
C CYS A 39 -0.20 -8.71 -14.04
N LYS A 40 1.05 -8.59 -14.49
CA LYS A 40 1.37 -8.55 -15.93
C LYS A 40 1.45 -9.97 -16.48
N ALA A 41 2.65 -10.56 -16.60
CA ALA A 41 2.84 -11.90 -17.17
C ALA A 41 3.04 -13.01 -16.12
N ILE A 42 3.65 -12.70 -14.97
CA ILE A 42 3.91 -13.68 -13.89
C ILE A 42 3.54 -13.02 -12.57
N CYS A 43 2.59 -13.62 -11.83
CA CYS A 43 2.20 -13.15 -10.51
C CYS A 43 2.80 -14.02 -9.42
N LEU A 44 4.01 -13.64 -8.99
CA LEU A 44 4.76 -14.33 -7.92
C LEU A 44 4.00 -14.32 -6.60
N SER A 45 3.32 -13.21 -6.28
CA SER A 45 2.49 -13.08 -5.08
C SER A 45 1.47 -11.96 -5.25
N GLY A 46 0.27 -12.15 -4.71
CA GLY A 46 -0.76 -11.11 -4.69
C GLY A 46 -1.85 -11.38 -3.68
N THR A 47 -2.49 -10.32 -3.18
CA THR A 47 -3.69 -10.41 -2.35
C THR A 47 -4.89 -10.00 -3.18
N THR A 48 -5.90 -10.87 -3.27
CA THR A 48 -7.20 -10.52 -3.82
C THR A 48 -8.13 -10.24 -2.66
N ARG A 49 -8.78 -9.07 -2.68
CA ARG A 49 -9.80 -8.69 -1.70
C ARG A 49 -11.10 -8.43 -2.39
N CYS A 50 -12.17 -8.99 -1.87
CA CYS A 50 -13.53 -8.72 -2.30
C CYS A 50 -14.29 -8.19 -1.09
N VAL A 51 -14.93 -7.04 -1.23
CA VAL A 51 -15.90 -6.50 -0.28
C VAL A 51 -17.25 -6.51 -0.98
N GLN A 52 -18.26 -7.05 -0.33
CA GLN A 52 -19.65 -6.93 -0.75
C GLN A 52 -20.42 -6.26 0.37
N LEU A 53 -20.98 -5.10 0.06
CA LEU A 53 -21.90 -4.37 0.92
C LEU A 53 -23.31 -4.69 0.48
N THR A 54 -24.10 -5.21 1.41
CA THR A 54 -25.54 -5.40 1.23
C THR A 54 -26.30 -4.50 2.17
N THR A 55 -27.60 -4.41 1.95
CA THR A 55 -28.57 -3.75 2.86
C THR A 55 -28.49 -4.19 4.32
N HIS A 56 -27.95 -5.39 4.62
CA HIS A 56 -27.99 -5.95 5.97
C HIS A 56 -26.60 -6.29 6.53
N ARG A 57 -25.58 -6.44 5.70
CA ARG A 57 -24.25 -6.89 6.13
C ARG A 57 -23.13 -6.40 5.23
N VAL A 58 -21.95 -6.36 5.83
CA VAL A 58 -20.68 -6.20 5.14
C VAL A 58 -19.99 -7.55 5.10
N SER A 59 -19.63 -7.99 3.90
CA SER A 59 -18.89 -9.23 3.69
C SER A 59 -17.52 -8.91 3.11
N TYR A 60 -16.48 -9.47 3.72
CA TYR A 60 -15.11 -9.31 3.29
C TYR A 60 -14.45 -10.65 3.08
N LEU A 61 -13.84 -10.82 1.92
CA LEU A 61 -13.02 -11.96 1.57
C LEU A 61 -11.62 -11.49 1.23
N GLU A 62 -10.61 -11.98 1.95
CA GLU A 62 -9.21 -11.84 1.57
C GLU A 62 -8.62 -13.20 1.22
N THR A 63 -8.00 -13.28 0.05
CA THR A 63 -7.29 -14.49 -0.41
C THR A 63 -5.88 -14.12 -0.84
N ARG A 64 -4.89 -14.90 -0.38
CA ARG A 64 -3.49 -14.73 -0.78
C ARG A 64 -3.14 -15.76 -1.86
N ARG A 65 -2.70 -15.26 -3.01
CA ARG A 65 -2.21 -16.07 -4.13
C ARG A 65 -0.69 -16.06 -4.16
N LYS A 66 -0.08 -17.21 -4.39
CA LYS A 66 1.35 -17.38 -4.65
C LYS A 66 1.48 -18.30 -5.86
N TRP A 67 2.12 -17.85 -6.92
CA TRP A 67 2.26 -18.61 -8.18
C TRP A 67 0.92 -19.10 -8.74
N CYS A 68 0.00 -18.19 -9.06
CA CYS A 68 -1.36 -18.44 -9.57
C CYS A 68 -2.31 -19.25 -8.65
N CYS A 69 -1.78 -20.02 -7.71
CA CYS A 69 -2.52 -20.84 -6.77
C CYS A 69 -2.89 -20.09 -5.48
N VAL A 70 -4.08 -20.36 -4.95
CA VAL A 70 -4.48 -19.91 -3.61
C VAL A 70 -3.74 -20.78 -2.59
N LYS A 71 -2.88 -20.19 -1.77
CA LYS A 71 -2.05 -20.94 -0.79
C LYS A 71 -2.45 -20.73 0.67
N ALA A 72 -3.26 -19.72 0.97
CA ALA A 72 -3.69 -19.41 2.33
C ALA A 72 -5.20 -19.69 2.49
N PRO A 73 -5.66 -20.07 3.70
CA PRO A 73 -7.08 -20.14 3.97
C PRO A 73 -7.73 -18.80 3.65
N GLN A 74 -8.89 -18.86 3.00
CA GLN A 74 -9.63 -17.66 2.65
C GLN A 74 -10.13 -17.02 3.95
N LEU A 75 -9.73 -15.78 4.21
CA LEU A 75 -10.27 -15.04 5.34
C LEU A 75 -11.60 -14.45 4.89
N LEU A 76 -12.69 -15.16 5.18
CA LEU A 76 -14.05 -14.67 5.01
C LEU A 76 -14.55 -14.15 6.35
N ARG A 77 -14.93 -12.87 6.38
CA ARG A 77 -15.59 -12.25 7.52
C ARG A 77 -16.89 -11.60 7.07
N GLN A 78 -17.89 -11.70 7.93
CA GLN A 78 -19.20 -11.13 7.69
C GLN A 78 -19.67 -10.47 8.97
N VAL A 79 -20.16 -9.23 8.87
CA VAL A 79 -20.69 -8.46 9.99
C VAL A 79 -22.03 -7.87 9.57
N PHE A 80 -23.05 -8.01 10.41
CA PHE A 80 -24.33 -7.34 10.15
C PHE A 80 -24.23 -5.86 10.47
N ILE A 81 -24.90 -5.02 9.68
CA ILE A 81 -24.84 -3.56 9.83
C ILE A 81 -25.31 -3.14 11.23
N LYS A 82 -26.36 -3.77 11.75
CA LYS A 82 -26.85 -3.56 13.13
C LYS A 82 -25.82 -3.82 14.24
N ASP A 83 -24.81 -4.66 13.97
CA ASP A 83 -23.79 -5.05 14.93
C ASP A 83 -22.55 -4.15 14.86
N ILE A 84 -22.50 -3.21 13.89
CA ILE A 84 -21.43 -2.23 13.75
C ILE A 84 -21.65 -1.12 14.79
N CYS A 85 -20.61 -0.87 15.59
CA CYS A 85 -20.63 0.18 16.61
C CYS A 85 -19.93 1.45 16.11
N GLU A 86 -18.81 1.28 15.44
CA GLU A 86 -17.91 2.36 15.06
C GLU A 86 -17.28 2.05 13.71
N VAL A 87 -17.11 3.09 12.90
CA VAL A 87 -16.35 3.05 11.66
C VAL A 87 -15.30 4.13 11.74
N SER A 88 -14.03 3.75 11.67
CA SER A 88 -12.91 4.68 11.66
C SER A 88 -12.03 4.43 10.43
N VAL A 89 -11.35 5.49 9.97
CA VAL A 89 -10.42 5.40 8.85
C VAL A 89 -9.01 5.59 9.38
N ASP A 90 -8.21 4.56 9.27
CA ASP A 90 -6.79 4.61 9.61
C ASP A 90 -5.95 4.76 8.34
N ASN A 91 -5.09 5.78 8.35
CA ASN A 91 -4.11 6.02 7.32
C ASN A 91 -2.73 5.52 7.77
N HIS A 92 -2.58 4.35 8.38
CA HIS A 92 -1.26 3.82 8.74
C HIS A 92 -0.82 2.61 7.92
N ARG A 93 -1.51 2.30 6.81
CA ARG A 93 -1.09 1.17 5.98
C ARG A 93 0.19 1.44 5.21
N ARG A 94 1.30 0.88 5.70
CA ARG A 94 2.45 0.57 4.83
C ARG A 94 2.04 -0.62 3.98
N HIS A 95 1.89 -0.41 2.67
CA HIS A 95 1.67 -1.51 1.72
C HIS A 95 2.74 -2.57 1.96
N GLY A 96 2.34 -3.84 2.02
CA GLY A 96 3.29 -4.96 2.04
C GLY A 96 4.06 -4.92 0.73
N ASP A 97 5.29 -4.39 0.76
CA ASP A 97 6.15 -4.39 -0.40
C ASP A 97 6.46 -5.83 -0.79
N SER A 98 6.57 -6.09 -2.10
CA SER A 98 7.10 -7.35 -2.59
C SER A 98 8.52 -7.56 -2.03
N TYR A 99 8.97 -8.82 -1.91
CA TYR A 99 10.35 -9.12 -1.47
C TYR A 99 11.40 -8.38 -2.29
N LEU A 100 11.17 -8.24 -3.60
CA LEU A 100 11.99 -7.40 -4.50
C LEU A 100 11.95 -5.92 -4.08
N GLY A 101 10.78 -5.38 -3.73
CA GLY A 101 10.64 -4.02 -3.22
C GLY A 101 11.37 -3.79 -1.90
N MET A 102 11.35 -4.77 -0.98
CA MET A 102 12.14 -4.72 0.26
C MET A 102 13.64 -4.75 -0.03
N PHE A 103 14.09 -5.59 -0.97
CA PHE A 103 15.48 -5.68 -1.37
C PHE A 103 16.01 -4.38 -1.99
N PHE A 104 15.25 -3.77 -2.92
CA PHE A 104 15.63 -2.46 -3.47
C PHE A 104 15.63 -1.37 -2.39
N LYS A 105 14.65 -1.36 -1.48
CA LYS A 105 14.67 -0.44 -0.34
C LYS A 105 15.90 -0.63 0.52
N PHE A 106 16.33 -1.87 0.76
CA PHE A 106 17.56 -2.16 1.51
C PHE A 106 18.80 -1.65 0.79
N ILE A 107 18.95 -1.92 -0.51
CA ILE A 107 20.08 -1.41 -1.31
C ILE A 107 20.12 0.12 -1.27
N PHE A 108 18.99 0.77 -1.58
CA PHE A 108 18.97 2.23 -1.64
C PHE A 108 19.12 2.84 -0.25
N LEU A 109 18.44 2.36 0.80
CA LEU A 109 18.48 3.00 2.11
C LEU A 109 19.75 2.70 2.91
N VAL A 110 20.38 1.54 2.71
CA VAL A 110 21.51 1.08 3.53
C VAL A 110 22.81 1.08 2.73
N VAL A 111 22.83 0.49 1.52
CA VAL A 111 24.06 0.33 0.75
C VAL A 111 24.50 1.64 0.08
N SER A 112 23.55 2.42 -0.45
CA SER A 112 23.85 3.72 -1.09
C SER A 112 24.59 4.71 -0.17
N PRO A 113 24.15 5.00 1.07
CA PRO A 113 24.86 5.96 1.91
C PRO A 113 26.24 5.44 2.34
N ILE A 114 26.39 4.14 2.59
CA ILE A 114 27.68 3.53 2.93
C ILE A 114 28.67 3.68 1.75
N ALA A 115 28.23 3.36 0.53
CA ALA A 115 29.06 3.52 -0.66
C ALA A 115 29.41 4.99 -0.93
N GLY A 116 28.46 5.92 -0.76
CA GLY A 116 28.69 7.36 -0.93
C GLY A 116 29.73 7.91 0.05
N ILE A 117 29.63 7.54 1.34
CA ILE A 117 30.60 7.94 2.37
C ILE A 117 31.97 7.29 2.10
N ALA A 118 32.00 6.00 1.76
CA ALA A 118 33.25 5.29 1.49
C ALA A 118 34.02 5.91 0.31
N LEU A 119 33.34 6.37 -0.74
CA LEU A 119 33.95 7.05 -1.88
C LEU A 119 34.55 8.41 -1.49
N ILE A 120 33.89 9.15 -0.61
CA ILE A 120 34.39 10.46 -0.12
C ILE A 120 35.61 10.25 0.77
N VAL A 121 35.55 9.29 1.71
CA VAL A 121 36.68 8.97 2.60
C VAL A 121 37.87 8.42 1.81
N TYR A 122 37.63 7.56 0.81
CA TYR A 122 38.68 7.07 -0.08
C TYR A 122 39.41 8.22 -0.79
N ASN A 123 38.68 9.22 -1.29
CA ASN A 123 39.31 10.38 -1.92
C ASN A 123 40.18 11.17 -0.93
N GLN A 124 39.70 11.37 0.30
CA GLN A 124 40.42 12.12 1.34
C GLN A 124 41.67 11.39 1.86
N CYS A 125 41.60 10.07 2.09
CA CYS A 125 42.75 9.29 2.56
C CYS A 125 43.90 9.24 1.54
N PHE A 126 43.60 9.31 0.24
CA PHE A 126 44.62 9.35 -0.80
C PHE A 126 45.14 10.77 -1.07
N GLU A 127 44.35 11.82 -0.81
CA GLU A 127 44.80 13.21 -0.86
C GLU A 127 45.87 13.52 0.21
N ASP A 128 45.70 13.03 1.44
CA ASP A 128 46.63 13.28 2.55
C ASP A 128 47.92 12.42 2.51
N SER A 129 47.97 11.38 1.68
CA SER A 129 49.17 10.53 1.54
C SER A 129 50.32 11.15 0.73
N SER A 130 50.19 12.42 0.33
CA SER A 130 51.13 13.12 -0.56
C SER A 130 52.07 14.11 0.15
N TYR A 131 52.45 13.82 1.40
CA TYR A 131 53.54 14.51 2.11
C TYR A 131 54.47 13.49 2.79
N ASP A 132 55.41 12.92 2.04
CA ASP A 132 56.85 13.22 2.23
C ASP A 132 57.70 12.47 1.20
N GLY A 133 58.63 13.17 0.55
CA GLY A 133 59.72 12.55 -0.19
C GLY A 133 59.75 12.82 -1.70
N TYR A 134 60.40 13.94 -2.07
CA TYR A 134 61.35 14.04 -3.18
C TYR A 134 61.40 12.82 -4.12
N TYR A 135 60.69 12.82 -5.25
CA TYR A 135 61.17 12.28 -6.54
C TYR A 135 60.10 12.56 -7.62
N VAL A 136 60.46 13.50 -8.51
CA VAL A 136 60.20 13.45 -9.96
C VAL A 136 58.73 13.62 -10.39
N ASP A 137 58.40 14.89 -10.64
CA ASP A 137 57.69 15.33 -11.84
C ASP A 137 58.21 14.56 -13.07
N TYR A 138 57.45 13.61 -13.62
CA TYR A 138 57.42 13.29 -15.05
C TYR A 138 56.23 12.37 -15.35
N TYR A 139 55.26 12.89 -16.10
CA TYR A 139 54.22 12.15 -16.81
C TYR A 139 53.28 11.26 -15.98
N TYR A 140 52.45 11.89 -15.14
CA TYR A 140 51.04 11.53 -15.11
C TYR A 140 50.25 12.77 -14.73
N ASP A 141 49.70 13.44 -15.75
CA ASP A 141 48.58 14.36 -15.64
C ASP A 141 47.32 13.57 -15.27
N ARG A 142 47.38 12.84 -14.14
CA ARG A 142 46.22 12.30 -13.46
C ARG A 142 45.65 13.49 -12.75
N SER A 143 44.84 14.26 -13.49
CA SER A 143 43.84 15.15 -12.95
C SER A 143 43.40 14.60 -11.58
N LYS A 144 43.67 15.36 -10.52
CA LYS A 144 43.08 15.15 -9.19
C LYS A 144 41.58 15.21 -9.41
N SER A 145 41.01 14.12 -9.87
CA SER A 145 39.69 14.18 -10.47
C SER A 145 38.73 14.14 -9.29
N PRO A 146 38.01 15.25 -9.01
CA PRO A 146 37.01 15.28 -7.95
C PRO A 146 35.86 14.30 -8.24
N LEU A 147 35.97 13.49 -9.30
CA LEU A 147 35.06 12.45 -9.74
C LEU A 147 34.59 11.55 -8.59
N PHE A 148 35.48 11.07 -7.72
CA PHE A 148 35.06 10.22 -6.60
C PHE A 148 34.23 10.98 -5.56
N THR A 149 34.61 12.22 -5.26
CA THR A 149 33.86 13.11 -4.35
C THR A 149 32.53 13.55 -4.94
N ILE A 150 32.48 13.86 -6.24
CA ILE A 150 31.29 14.24 -6.99
C ILE A 150 30.33 13.06 -7.09
N ILE A 151 30.82 11.85 -7.41
CA ILE A 151 30.02 10.62 -7.47
C ILE A 151 29.48 10.28 -6.07
N GLY A 152 30.33 10.34 -5.03
CA GLY A 152 29.93 10.07 -3.65
C GLY A 152 28.86 11.06 -3.15
N GLY A 153 29.05 12.34 -3.42
CA GLY A 153 28.09 13.39 -3.12
C GLY A 153 26.76 13.23 -3.86
N ALA A 154 26.80 12.87 -5.15
CA ALA A 154 25.60 12.59 -5.93
C ALA A 154 24.83 11.37 -5.39
N LEU A 155 25.53 10.31 -4.97
CA LEU A 155 24.91 9.13 -4.35
C LEU A 155 24.16 9.49 -3.06
N LEU A 156 24.76 10.36 -2.23
CA LEU A 156 24.14 10.84 -0.99
C LEU A 156 22.96 11.76 -1.25
N ALA A 157 23.03 12.62 -2.27
CA ALA A 157 21.90 13.47 -2.66
C ALA A 157 20.71 12.64 -3.15
N VAL A 158 20.96 11.63 -4.00
CA VAL A 158 19.92 10.69 -4.47
C VAL A 158 19.34 9.89 -3.30
N TRP A 159 20.18 9.45 -2.36
CA TRP A 159 19.72 8.80 -1.13
C TRP A 159 18.81 9.70 -0.31
N LEU A 160 19.19 10.95 -0.07
CA LEU A 160 18.42 11.90 0.71
C LEU A 160 17.05 12.16 0.06
N ILE A 161 17.01 12.35 -1.25
CA ILE A 161 15.77 12.48 -2.02
C ILE A 161 14.91 11.22 -1.89
N ALA A 162 15.50 10.03 -1.98
CA ALA A 162 14.77 8.77 -1.83
C ALA A 162 14.19 8.61 -0.42
N VAL A 163 14.93 8.99 0.62
CA VAL A 163 14.46 8.99 2.02
C VAL A 163 13.28 9.94 2.18
N ILE A 164 13.39 11.17 1.66
CA ILE A 164 12.29 12.15 1.69
C ILE A 164 11.05 11.59 0.98
N ILE A 165 11.20 11.01 -0.21
CA ILE A 165 10.09 10.40 -0.94
C ILE A 165 9.44 9.27 -0.15
N VAL A 166 10.23 8.42 0.51
CA VAL A 166 9.72 7.31 1.34
C VAL A 166 8.97 7.84 2.55
N LEU A 167 9.49 8.87 3.23
CA LEU A 167 8.84 9.51 4.38
C LEU A 167 7.56 10.27 3.99
N CYS A 168 7.58 10.95 2.85
CA CYS A 168 6.43 11.69 2.31
C CYS A 168 5.39 10.78 1.64
N ARG A 169 5.67 9.49 1.46
CA ARG A 169 4.75 8.56 0.81
C ARG A 169 3.55 8.34 1.73
N ARG A 170 2.41 8.90 1.32
CA ARG A 170 1.16 8.74 2.08
C ARG A 170 0.83 7.25 2.25
N PRO A 171 0.69 6.76 3.49
CA PRO A 171 0.19 5.42 3.75
C PRO A 171 -1.19 5.20 3.12
N GLY A 172 -1.50 3.95 2.81
CA GLY A 172 -2.82 3.57 2.30
C GLY A 172 -3.90 3.71 3.38
N SER A 173 -5.11 4.08 2.96
CA SER A 173 -6.28 4.12 3.85
C SER A 173 -6.80 2.72 4.14
N GLN A 174 -7.22 2.50 5.39
CA GLN A 174 -7.90 1.30 5.87
C GLN A 174 -9.17 1.74 6.58
N ILE A 175 -10.27 1.03 6.35
CA ILE A 175 -11.51 1.23 7.09
C ILE A 175 -11.52 0.18 8.20
N ILE A 176 -11.59 0.63 9.44
CA ILE A 176 -11.70 -0.19 10.64
C ILE A 176 -13.15 -0.16 11.08
N ILE A 177 -13.76 -1.34 11.17
CA ILE A 177 -15.13 -1.55 11.63
C ILE A 177 -15.04 -2.15 13.03
N GLY A 178 -15.41 -1.36 14.03
CA GLY A 178 -15.64 -1.81 15.40
C GLY A 178 -17.02 -2.45 15.52
N THR A 179 -17.10 -3.60 16.18
CA THR A 179 -18.39 -4.28 16.41
C THR A 179 -18.83 -4.12 17.86
N ARG A 180 -20.15 -4.12 18.09
CA ARG A 180 -20.75 -4.10 19.44
C ARG A 180 -20.56 -5.42 20.20
N CYS A 181 -20.24 -6.49 19.47
CA CYS A 181 -20.13 -7.83 20.02
C CYS A 181 -18.70 -8.07 20.54
N PRO A 182 -18.50 -8.33 21.85
CA PRO A 182 -17.16 -8.59 22.40
C PRO A 182 -16.52 -9.86 21.84
N GLN A 183 -17.31 -10.76 21.26
CA GLN A 183 -16.85 -12.00 20.61
C GLN A 183 -16.30 -11.76 19.19
N LEU A 184 -16.61 -10.62 18.57
CA LEU A 184 -16.18 -10.29 17.21
C LEU A 184 -15.13 -9.17 17.26
N PRO A 185 -13.84 -9.50 17.05
CA PRO A 185 -12.80 -8.48 17.08
C PRO A 185 -13.00 -7.49 15.94
N ALA A 186 -12.58 -6.25 16.17
CA ALA A 186 -12.58 -5.20 15.17
C ALA A 186 -12.01 -5.71 13.84
N PHE A 187 -12.67 -5.34 12.75
CA PHE A 187 -12.41 -5.89 11.43
C PHE A 187 -11.92 -4.79 10.50
N VAL A 188 -10.87 -5.08 9.72
CA VAL A 188 -10.16 -4.09 8.91
C VAL A 188 -10.37 -4.40 7.43
N ILE A 189 -11.03 -3.49 6.73
CA ILE A 189 -11.18 -3.50 5.28
C ILE A 189 -10.12 -2.60 4.68
N ALA A 190 -9.31 -3.16 3.81
CA ALA A 190 -8.21 -2.43 3.22
C ALA A 190 -8.20 -2.59 1.70
N LEU A 191 -8.89 -1.66 1.03
CA LEU A 191 -8.97 -1.55 -0.43
C LEU A 191 -7.78 -0.73 -0.96
N ARG A 192 -7.27 -1.08 -2.15
CA ARG A 192 -6.17 -0.33 -2.78
C ARG A 192 -6.64 0.95 -3.48
N SER A 193 -7.83 0.93 -4.07
CA SER A 193 -8.43 2.10 -4.73
C SER A 193 -8.95 3.07 -3.67
N LYS A 194 -8.46 4.32 -3.70
CA LYS A 194 -8.97 5.38 -2.82
C LYS A 194 -10.44 5.70 -3.10
N LYS A 195 -10.84 5.65 -4.38
CA LYS A 195 -12.22 5.90 -4.79
C LYS A 195 -13.16 4.83 -4.23
N ASP A 196 -12.79 3.57 -4.36
CA ASP A 196 -13.59 2.45 -3.86
C ASP A 196 -13.68 2.48 -2.32
N CYS A 197 -12.61 2.92 -1.66
CA CYS A 197 -12.58 3.12 -0.21
C CYS A 197 -13.54 4.24 0.22
N LEU A 198 -13.57 5.37 -0.49
CA LEU A 198 -14.49 6.48 -0.21
C LEU A 198 -15.94 6.09 -0.49
N ASN A 199 -16.22 5.49 -1.65
CA ASN A 199 -17.57 5.03 -1.99
C ASN A 199 -18.09 4.01 -0.98
N LEU A 200 -17.26 3.04 -0.57
CA LEU A 200 -17.62 2.08 0.47
C LEU A 200 -17.92 2.78 1.80
N LEU A 201 -17.12 3.79 2.18
CA LEU A 201 -17.32 4.54 3.41
C LEU A 201 -18.63 5.33 3.38
N GLU A 202 -18.92 6.02 2.28
CA GLU A 202 -20.16 6.79 2.06
C GLU A 202 -21.39 5.87 2.08
N GLU A 203 -21.36 4.75 1.36
CA GLU A 203 -22.47 3.79 1.34
C GLU A 203 -22.68 3.14 2.72
N LEU A 204 -21.59 2.88 3.46
CA LEU A 204 -21.67 2.30 4.80
C LEU A 204 -22.22 3.32 5.81
N SER A 205 -21.80 4.59 5.75
CA SER A 205 -22.34 5.64 6.63
C SER A 205 -23.83 5.86 6.37
N ASP A 206 -24.23 5.93 5.10
CA ASP A 206 -25.64 6.10 4.72
C ASP A 206 -26.52 4.95 5.21
N LEU A 207 -25.98 3.73 5.29
CA LEU A 207 -26.69 2.58 5.82
C LEU A 207 -26.74 2.57 7.35
N LEU A 208 -25.66 2.98 8.01
CA LEU A 208 -25.64 3.09 9.46
C LEU A 208 -26.64 4.14 9.94
N ASP A 209 -26.71 5.29 9.27
CA ASP A 209 -27.67 6.35 9.59
C ASP A 209 -29.13 5.92 9.40
N LYS A 210 -29.40 4.98 8.47
CA LYS A 210 -30.75 4.41 8.28
C LYS A 210 -31.13 3.35 9.31
N HIS A 211 -30.16 2.78 10.01
CA HIS A 211 -30.34 1.67 10.94
C HIS A 211 -30.13 2.04 12.42
N GLN A 212 -29.68 3.27 12.71
CA GLN A 212 -29.64 3.88 14.04
C GLN A 212 -30.96 4.58 14.37
#